data_AF-A0A955JD92-F1
#
_entry.id   AF-A0A955JD92-F1
#
_cell.length_a   1.000
_cell.length_b   1.000
_cell.length_c   1.000
_cell.angle_alpha   90.00
_cell.angle_beta   90.00
_cell.angle_gamma   90.00
#
_symmetry.space_group_name_H-M   'P 1'
#
loop_
_entity.id
_entity.type
_entity.pdbx_description
1 polymer ?
#
loop_
_entity_poly.entity_id
_entity_poly.type
_entity_poly.pdbx_seq_one_letter_code
_entity_poly.pdbx_strand_id
1 'polypeptide(L)'
;MATRVSIVSWRWARIWAVACLVALAVIMWLWSERNRLRNPPEAQLIVSGLEPGQSLDVTLLRRPDFLLPPEAPWSWTGEAEDALLELAVPAGILELQAGARRVPILLRRGDEVHVNLTPPPAGLIRIPKGAFLAALDFRLEETDAFLIGASELSVAEYGRFLDAIRGLGETEPFTPWCGDEERDAHPAGCPGHRPSENGEDLWPRLSEGHAGQVAVRFVTWYDAVAYCRFASDEAQRDGRNLKYRLPTELEWQKAARGVDGRPFPWGFDQGDVQQRVLDGGNLALDSHPQLRSPYGLFHCGSAVAEWVADSEGRFRRRVMGTTWDLHTDRIHLGYGVGENPGERSVFLGFRVAAEPWHRPL
;
A
#
# COMPACT_ATOMS: atom_id res chain seq x y z
N MET A 1 13.55 71.41 44.10
CA MET A 1 12.61 71.23 42.97
C MET A 1 13.12 70.29 41.86
N ALA A 2 14.32 69.69 41.96
CA ALA A 2 14.94 68.93 40.86
C ALA A 2 14.69 67.39 40.85
N THR A 3 14.12 66.80 41.91
CA THR A 3 14.02 65.34 42.07
C THR A 3 12.73 64.70 41.53
N ARG A 4 11.70 65.48 41.19
CA ARG A 4 10.42 64.95 40.66
C ARG A 4 10.42 64.75 39.14
N VAL A 5 11.32 65.38 38.40
CA VAL A 5 11.39 65.28 36.93
C VAL A 5 12.06 63.97 36.49
N SER A 6 12.98 63.41 37.29
CA SER A 6 13.69 62.18 36.94
C SER A 6 12.83 60.91 37.04
N ILE A 7 11.95 60.79 38.03
CA ILE A 7 11.14 59.56 38.20
C ILE A 7 10.11 59.41 37.07
N VAL A 8 9.56 60.52 36.57
CA VAL A 8 8.63 60.52 35.45
C VAL A 8 9.35 60.16 34.15
N SER A 9 10.54 60.71 33.90
CA SER A 9 11.31 60.39 32.69
C SER A 9 11.76 58.93 32.64
N TRP A 10 12.12 58.32 33.78
CA TRP A 10 12.49 56.90 33.87
C TRP A 10 11.30 55.95 33.65
N ARG A 11 10.09 56.33 34.07
CA ARG A 11 8.88 55.56 33.78
C ARG A 11 8.55 55.56 32.30
N TRP A 12 8.61 56.72 31.65
CA TRP A 12 8.42 56.82 30.20
C TRP A 12 9.51 56.09 29.43
N ALA A 13 10.78 56.18 29.86
CA ALA A 13 11.87 55.44 29.23
C ALA A 13 11.68 53.91 29.29
N ARG A 14 11.17 53.37 30.41
CA ARG A 14 10.84 51.94 30.54
C ARG A 14 9.67 51.52 29.65
N ILE A 15 8.62 52.34 29.58
CA ILE A 15 7.48 52.08 28.69
C ILE A 15 7.93 52.06 27.23
N TRP A 16 8.77 53.03 26.83
CA TRP A 16 9.34 53.07 25.49
C TRP A 16 10.26 51.87 25.21
N ALA A 17 11.11 51.47 26.16
CA ALA A 17 11.97 50.29 25.99
C ALA A 17 11.15 49.00 25.80
N VAL A 18 10.08 48.80 26.57
CA VAL A 18 9.18 47.65 26.42
C VAL A 18 8.44 47.71 25.07
N ALA A 19 7.93 48.88 24.68
CA ALA A 19 7.26 49.05 23.39
C ALA A 19 8.21 48.75 22.21
N CYS A 20 9.46 49.20 22.28
CA CYS A 20 10.49 48.88 21.29
C CYS A 20 10.81 47.38 21.25
N LEU A 21 10.92 46.70 22.39
CA LEU A 21 11.17 45.25 22.44
C LEU A 21 9.99 44.45 21.86
N VAL A 22 8.75 44.84 22.16
CA VAL A 22 7.55 44.20 21.58
C VAL A 22 7.50 44.44 20.07
N ALA A 23 7.75 45.66 19.60
CA ALA A 23 7.80 45.97 18.18
C ALA A 23 8.90 45.16 17.46
N LEU A 24 10.09 45.04 18.07
CA LEU A 24 11.19 44.23 17.53
C LEU A 24 10.81 42.75 17.47
N ALA A 25 10.18 42.21 18.52
CA ALA A 25 9.70 40.83 18.56
C ALA A 25 8.64 40.56 17.47
N VAL A 26 7.71 41.49 17.26
CA VAL A 26 6.70 41.40 16.18
C VAL A 26 7.37 41.47 14.81
N ILE A 27 8.34 42.36 14.60
CA ILE A 27 9.09 42.46 13.33
C ILE A 27 9.89 41.18 13.08
N MET A 28 10.58 40.64 14.10
CA MET A 28 11.31 39.38 13.99
C MET A 28 10.37 38.20 13.73
N TRP A 29 9.20 38.16 14.35
CA TRP A 29 8.18 37.16 14.09
C TRP A 29 7.62 37.27 12.68
N LEU A 30 7.25 38.47 12.22
CA LEU A 30 6.79 38.72 10.85
C LEU A 30 7.89 38.42 9.81
N TRP A 31 9.15 38.72 10.11
CA TRP A 31 10.29 38.39 9.26
C TRP A 31 10.52 36.87 9.21
N SER A 32 10.46 36.19 10.36
CA SER A 32 10.51 34.73 10.45
C SER A 32 9.36 34.06 9.71
N GLU A 33 8.14 34.59 9.84
CA GLU A 33 6.95 34.05 9.18
C GLU A 33 7.00 34.30 7.68
N ARG A 34 7.45 35.49 7.25
CA ARG A 34 7.71 35.81 5.86
C ARG A 34 8.85 34.98 5.27
N ASN A 35 9.88 34.65 6.04
CA ASN A 35 10.95 33.74 5.63
C ASN A 35 10.46 32.29 5.57
N ARG A 36 9.63 31.83 6.51
CA ARG A 36 8.97 30.52 6.45
C ARG A 36 8.04 30.38 5.24
N LEU A 37 7.37 31.46 4.85
CA LEU A 37 6.52 31.50 3.66
C LEU A 37 7.34 31.56 2.36
N ARG A 38 8.57 32.12 2.40
CA ARG A 38 9.48 32.20 1.25
C ARG A 38 10.33 30.95 1.05
N ASN A 39 10.78 30.34 2.15
CA ASN A 39 11.57 29.12 2.22
C ASN A 39 10.85 28.17 3.20
N PRO A 40 9.77 27.49 2.76
CA PRO A 40 9.13 26.49 3.60
C PRO A 40 10.19 25.45 4.00
N PRO A 41 10.21 24.96 5.26
CA PRO A 41 11.10 23.86 5.62
C PRO A 41 10.79 22.67 4.72
N GLU A 42 11.75 22.31 3.88
CA GLU A 42 11.67 21.22 2.93
C GLU A 42 11.57 19.88 3.67
N ALA A 43 10.82 18.94 3.11
CA ALA A 43 10.87 17.56 3.57
C ALA A 43 12.22 16.96 3.13
N GLN A 44 12.74 16.02 3.90
CA GLN A 44 13.96 15.29 3.56
C GLN A 44 13.57 13.95 2.92
N LEU A 45 14.01 13.75 1.68
CA LEU A 45 13.84 12.51 0.94
C LEU A 45 15.19 11.82 0.81
N ILE A 46 15.30 10.63 1.39
CA ILE A 46 16.49 9.80 1.37
C ILE A 46 16.20 8.59 0.48
N VAL A 47 16.84 8.51 -0.68
CA VAL A 47 16.63 7.45 -1.67
C VAL A 47 17.82 6.51 -1.68
N SER A 48 17.57 5.20 -1.56
CA SER A 48 18.61 4.17 -1.60
C SER A 48 18.31 3.12 -2.66
N GLY A 49 19.32 2.31 -3.00
CA GLY A 49 19.12 1.12 -3.85
C GLY A 49 19.00 1.42 -5.34
N LEU A 50 19.54 2.56 -5.77
CA LEU A 50 19.81 2.89 -7.17
C LEU A 50 21.17 2.30 -7.58
N GLU A 51 21.30 1.92 -8.85
CA GLU A 51 22.60 1.55 -9.43
C GLU A 51 23.43 2.81 -9.71
N PRO A 52 24.78 2.76 -9.63
CA PRO A 52 25.61 3.90 -9.99
C PRO A 52 25.35 4.38 -11.41
N GLY A 53 25.08 5.68 -11.58
CA GLY A 53 24.70 6.29 -12.86
C GLY A 53 23.24 6.07 -13.27
N GLN A 54 22.41 5.44 -12.43
CA GLN A 54 20.97 5.34 -12.68
C GLN A 54 20.31 6.70 -12.45
N SER A 55 19.59 7.20 -13.45
CA SER A 55 18.83 8.44 -13.34
C SER A 55 17.58 8.27 -12.45
N LEU A 56 17.33 9.28 -11.62
CA LEU A 56 16.12 9.44 -10.81
C LEU A 56 15.46 10.78 -11.16
N ASP A 57 14.19 10.70 -11.52
CA ASP A 57 13.31 11.87 -11.64
C ASP A 57 12.40 11.94 -10.42
N VAL A 58 12.27 13.12 -9.82
CA VAL A 58 11.36 13.40 -8.70
C VAL A 58 10.45 14.54 -9.12
N THR A 59 9.14 14.28 -9.24
CA THR A 59 8.17 15.26 -9.71
C THR A 59 7.12 15.53 -8.63
N LEU A 60 6.84 16.81 -8.39
CA LEU A 60 5.74 17.21 -7.51
C LEU A 60 4.40 17.16 -8.25
N LEU A 61 3.56 16.19 -7.88
CA LEU A 61 2.23 16.00 -8.47
C LEU A 61 1.18 16.92 -7.84
N ARG A 62 1.25 17.15 -6.51
CA ARG A 62 0.26 17.94 -5.77
C ARG A 62 0.85 18.51 -4.49
N ARG A 63 0.61 19.80 -4.17
CA ARG A 63 0.99 20.40 -2.88
C ARG A 63 -0.06 20.17 -1.78
N PRO A 64 0.29 20.32 -0.48
CA PRO A 64 -0.63 20.09 0.64
C PRO A 64 -1.74 21.14 0.74
N ASP A 65 -1.47 22.37 0.27
CA ASP A 65 -2.38 23.50 0.40
C ASP A 65 -3.26 23.65 -0.85
N PHE A 66 -4.46 23.04 -0.81
CA PHE A 66 -5.46 23.07 -1.91
C PHE A 66 -6.01 24.47 -2.26
N LEU A 67 -5.67 25.49 -1.48
CA LEU A 67 -6.22 26.85 -1.57
C LEU A 67 -5.25 27.89 -2.16
N LEU A 68 -3.99 27.52 -2.40
CA LEU A 68 -3.01 28.41 -3.01
C LEU A 68 -3.01 28.23 -4.53
N PRO A 69 -2.82 29.32 -5.31
CA PRO A 69 -2.68 29.20 -6.75
C PRO A 69 -1.52 28.23 -7.08
N PRO A 70 -1.63 27.42 -8.15
CA PRO A 70 -0.59 26.49 -8.52
C PRO A 70 0.71 27.26 -8.72
N GLU A 71 1.70 26.99 -7.87
CA GLU A 71 3.06 27.45 -8.12
C GLU A 71 3.61 26.77 -9.39
N ALA A 72 4.73 27.30 -9.89
CA ALA A 72 5.45 26.67 -10.99
C ALA A 72 5.68 25.18 -10.70
N PRO A 73 5.57 24.31 -11.72
CA PRO A 73 5.87 22.89 -11.57
C PRO A 73 7.27 22.72 -10.99
N TRP A 74 7.40 21.82 -10.01
CA TRP A 74 8.69 21.47 -9.42
C TRP A 74 9.05 20.05 -9.82
N SER A 75 10.25 19.88 -10.36
CA SER A 75 10.86 18.59 -10.66
C SER A 75 12.35 18.66 -10.38
N TRP A 76 12.91 17.54 -9.99
CA TRP A 76 14.34 17.34 -9.84
C TRP A 76 14.75 16.11 -10.64
N THR A 77 15.90 16.18 -11.32
CA THR A 77 16.50 15.06 -12.03
C THR A 77 17.98 15.01 -11.65
N GLY A 78 18.47 13.82 -11.36
CA GLY A 78 19.88 13.57 -11.13
C GLY A 78 20.22 12.10 -11.23
N GLU A 79 21.49 11.77 -11.06
CA GLU A 79 22.00 10.41 -11.10
C GLU A 79 22.51 10.02 -9.72
N ALA A 80 22.39 8.74 -9.38
CA ALA A 80 23.00 8.21 -8.18
C ALA A 80 24.52 8.15 -8.34
N GLU A 81 25.24 9.06 -7.67
CA GLU A 81 26.71 9.00 -7.55
C GLU A 81 27.15 7.87 -6.60
N ASP A 82 26.39 7.69 -5.51
CA ASP A 82 26.59 6.69 -4.46
C ASP A 82 25.30 5.87 -4.20
N ALA A 83 25.35 4.91 -3.27
CA ALA A 83 24.21 4.07 -2.91
C ALA A 83 23.04 4.82 -2.22
N LEU A 84 23.21 6.11 -1.92
CA LEU A 84 22.28 6.95 -1.18
C LEU A 84 22.22 8.35 -1.81
N LEU A 85 21.02 8.89 -1.96
CA LEU A 85 20.76 10.24 -2.44
C LEU A 85 19.87 10.96 -1.43
N GLU A 86 20.33 12.11 -0.93
CA GLU A 86 19.57 12.95 0.01
C GLU A 86 19.10 14.22 -0.70
N LEU A 87 17.79 14.46 -0.69
CA LEU A 87 17.17 15.59 -1.36
C LEU A 87 16.28 16.35 -0.39
N ALA A 88 16.45 17.66 -0.37
CA ALA A 88 15.49 18.55 0.21
C ALA A 88 14.41 18.86 -0.85
N VAL A 89 13.15 18.50 -0.55
CA VAL A 89 12.04 18.51 -1.51
C VAL A 89 10.81 19.22 -0.94
N PRO A 90 9.93 19.77 -1.79
CA PRO A 90 8.68 20.34 -1.32
C PRO A 90 7.80 19.26 -0.68
N ALA A 91 7.12 19.62 0.40
CA ALA A 91 6.02 18.81 0.93
C ALA A 91 4.90 18.70 -0.12
N GLY A 92 4.21 17.56 -0.13
CA GLY A 92 3.18 17.24 -1.10
C GLY A 92 3.24 15.77 -1.54
N ILE A 93 2.52 15.47 -2.61
CA ILE A 93 2.57 14.19 -3.29
C ILE A 93 3.65 14.27 -4.36
N LEU A 94 4.71 13.50 -4.18
CA LEU A 94 5.81 13.37 -5.13
C LEU A 94 5.69 12.02 -5.85
N GLU A 95 6.11 11.97 -7.10
CA GLU A 95 6.38 10.73 -7.82
C GLU A 95 7.88 10.61 -8.06
N LEU A 96 8.46 9.51 -7.56
CA LEU A 96 9.82 9.11 -7.87
C LEU A 96 9.78 8.15 -9.07
N GLN A 97 10.53 8.45 -10.11
CA GLN A 97 10.66 7.61 -11.29
C GLN A 97 12.11 7.20 -11.51
N ALA A 98 12.35 5.89 -11.47
CA ALA A 98 13.64 5.27 -11.79
C ALA A 98 13.41 4.20 -12.88
N GLY A 99 13.82 4.51 -14.11
CA GLY A 99 13.47 3.70 -15.29
C GLY A 99 11.96 3.58 -15.48
N ALA A 100 11.45 2.34 -15.49
CA ALA A 100 10.01 2.06 -15.62
C ALA A 100 9.25 2.04 -14.28
N ARG A 101 9.95 2.10 -13.15
CA ARG A 101 9.35 2.08 -11.81
C ARG A 101 8.91 3.48 -11.41
N ARG A 102 7.67 3.60 -10.96
CA ARG A 102 7.10 4.82 -10.38
C ARG A 102 6.69 4.55 -8.94
N VAL A 103 7.04 5.45 -8.04
CA VAL A 103 6.79 5.32 -6.61
C VAL A 103 6.23 6.65 -6.11
N PRO A 104 4.89 6.77 -6.00
CA PRO A 104 4.31 7.94 -5.36
C PRO A 104 4.54 7.90 -3.84
N ILE A 105 4.83 9.06 -3.26
CA ILE A 105 4.97 9.26 -1.81
C ILE A 105 4.27 10.54 -1.39
N LEU A 106 3.71 10.55 -0.17
CA LEU A 106 3.14 11.74 0.44
C LEU A 106 4.09 12.23 1.53
N LEU A 107 4.58 13.45 1.38
CA LEU A 107 5.46 14.12 2.32
C LEU A 107 4.75 15.32 2.95
N ARG A 108 4.83 15.43 4.27
CA ARG A 108 4.43 16.61 5.04
C ARG A 108 5.66 17.46 5.32
N ARG A 109 5.42 18.70 5.77
CA ARG A 109 6.52 19.60 6.13
C ARG A 109 7.31 19.02 7.30
N GLY A 110 8.63 18.95 7.14
CA GLY A 110 9.54 18.39 8.14
C GLY A 110 9.54 16.86 8.23
N ASP A 111 8.84 16.15 7.34
CA ASP A 111 8.99 14.70 7.24
C ASP A 111 10.41 14.37 6.74
N GLU A 112 10.98 13.29 7.30
CA GLU A 112 12.15 12.61 6.75
C GLU A 112 11.70 11.22 6.30
N VAL A 113 11.78 10.93 5.01
CA VAL A 113 11.28 9.68 4.42
C VAL A 113 12.37 8.98 3.66
N HIS A 114 12.54 7.70 3.98
CA HIS A 114 13.50 6.80 3.36
C HIS A 114 12.80 5.92 2.33
N VAL A 115 13.20 6.00 1.06
CA VAL A 115 12.65 5.21 -0.04
C VAL A 115 13.72 4.29 -0.59
N ASN A 116 13.56 2.99 -0.38
CA ASN A 116 14.42 1.99 -0.98
C ASN A 116 13.88 1.56 -2.36
N LEU A 117 14.64 1.81 -3.41
CA LEU A 117 14.29 1.47 -4.79
C LEU A 117 14.92 0.16 -5.29
N THR A 118 15.65 -0.58 -4.44
CA THR A 118 16.19 -1.91 -4.78
C THR A 118 15.10 -2.80 -5.41
N PRO A 119 15.39 -3.46 -6.54
CA PRO A 119 14.45 -4.39 -7.16
C PRO A 119 13.92 -5.43 -6.16
N PRO A 120 12.60 -5.60 -6.04
CA PRO A 120 11.99 -6.61 -5.19
C PRO A 120 12.17 -8.00 -5.82
N PRO A 121 11.95 -9.06 -5.04
CA PRO A 121 11.84 -10.40 -5.60
C PRO A 121 10.80 -10.47 -6.73
N ALA A 122 11.02 -11.37 -7.69
CA ALA A 122 10.11 -11.55 -8.82
C ALA A 122 8.66 -11.77 -8.36
N GLY A 123 7.71 -11.14 -9.06
CA GLY A 123 6.28 -11.20 -8.74
C GLY A 123 5.83 -10.32 -7.56
N LEU A 124 6.75 -9.68 -6.84
CA LEU A 124 6.45 -8.77 -5.74
C LEU A 124 6.73 -7.31 -6.11
N ILE A 125 5.99 -6.41 -5.47
CA ILE A 125 6.15 -4.95 -5.53
C ILE A 125 6.54 -4.46 -4.15
N ARG A 126 7.50 -3.55 -4.07
CA ARG A 126 7.89 -2.89 -2.84
C ARG A 126 7.07 -1.62 -2.65
N ILE A 127 6.34 -1.55 -1.55
CA ILE A 127 5.61 -0.37 -1.12
C ILE A 127 6.45 0.32 -0.03
N PRO A 128 6.85 1.58 -0.22
CA PRO A 128 7.68 2.27 0.77
C PRO A 128 6.87 2.58 2.03
N LYS A 129 7.58 2.70 3.15
CA LYS A 129 7.03 3.27 4.38
C LYS A 129 6.53 4.69 4.09
N GLY A 130 5.47 5.09 4.78
CA GLY A 130 5.05 6.49 4.82
C GLY A 130 3.56 6.71 4.76
N ALA A 131 3.17 7.98 4.86
CA ALA A 131 1.80 8.39 4.94
C ALA A 131 1.05 8.23 3.61
N PHE A 132 -0.27 8.07 3.68
CA PHE A 132 -1.18 8.07 2.54
C PHE A 132 -2.60 8.49 2.95
N LEU A 133 -3.40 8.92 1.98
CA LEU A 133 -4.82 9.20 2.19
C LEU A 133 -5.65 7.92 1.99
N ALA A 134 -6.06 7.31 3.10
CA ALA A 134 -6.87 6.09 3.15
C ALA A 134 -8.37 6.38 3.07
N ALA A 135 -9.15 5.32 2.82
CA ALA A 135 -10.61 5.34 2.72
C ALA A 135 -11.14 6.41 1.75
N LEU A 136 -12.46 6.63 1.73
CA LEU A 136 -13.09 7.66 0.89
C LEU A 136 -13.27 9.01 1.62
N ASP A 137 -13.00 9.05 2.93
CA ASP A 137 -12.98 10.26 3.76
C ASP A 137 -11.61 10.95 3.80
N PHE A 138 -10.64 10.44 3.03
CA PHE A 138 -9.26 10.93 2.93
C PHE A 138 -8.55 10.97 4.28
N ARG A 139 -8.81 9.99 5.14
CA ARG A 139 -8.13 9.87 6.43
C ARG A 139 -6.63 9.65 6.23
N LEU A 140 -5.81 10.44 6.92
CA LEU A 140 -4.37 10.27 6.89
C LEU A 140 -3.98 9.03 7.69
N GLU A 141 -3.36 8.06 7.04
CA GLU A 141 -2.85 6.81 7.62
C GLU A 141 -1.39 6.61 7.24
N GLU A 142 -0.71 5.68 7.90
CA GLU A 142 0.67 5.32 7.62
C GLU A 142 0.84 3.80 7.62
N THR A 143 1.72 3.30 6.76
CA THR A 143 2.17 1.90 6.78
C THR A 143 3.69 1.88 6.90
N ASP A 144 4.24 0.83 7.51
CA ASP A 144 5.64 0.47 7.30
C ASP A 144 5.88 0.06 5.83
N ALA A 145 7.14 -0.21 5.49
CA ALA A 145 7.51 -0.74 4.18
C ALA A 145 7.18 -2.23 4.12
N PHE A 146 6.60 -2.68 3.00
CA PHE A 146 6.22 -4.08 2.79
C PHE A 146 6.37 -4.47 1.33
N LEU A 147 6.34 -5.78 1.07
CA LEU A 147 6.20 -6.34 -0.26
C LEU A 147 4.76 -6.82 -0.46
N ILE A 148 4.25 -6.73 -1.69
CA ILE A 148 2.93 -7.24 -2.06
C ILE A 148 2.96 -7.85 -3.45
N GLY A 149 2.16 -8.90 -3.68
CA GLY A 149 1.99 -9.52 -4.98
C GLY A 149 1.56 -8.50 -6.03
N ALA A 150 2.29 -8.47 -7.15
CA ALA A 150 1.95 -7.61 -8.28
C ALA A 150 0.56 -7.92 -8.82
N SER A 151 0.16 -9.19 -8.79
CA SER A 151 -1.16 -9.67 -9.17
C SER A 151 -1.75 -10.53 -8.05
N GLU A 152 -3.01 -10.92 -8.20
CA GLU A 152 -3.64 -11.93 -7.35
C GLU A 152 -2.90 -13.26 -7.41
N LEU A 153 -3.09 -14.09 -6.39
CA LEU A 153 -2.49 -15.41 -6.36
C LEU A 153 -3.06 -16.25 -7.50
N SER A 154 -2.17 -16.86 -8.28
CA SER A 154 -2.56 -17.68 -9.41
C SER A 154 -3.12 -19.04 -9.01
N VAL A 155 -3.99 -19.60 -9.86
CA VAL A 155 -4.40 -21.01 -9.77
C VAL A 155 -3.19 -21.93 -9.79
N ALA A 156 -2.17 -21.66 -10.62
CA ALA A 156 -0.95 -22.47 -10.68
C ALA A 156 -0.13 -22.45 -9.37
N GLU A 157 -0.01 -21.30 -8.72
CA GLU A 157 0.68 -21.17 -7.42
C GLU A 157 -0.06 -21.90 -6.31
N TYR A 158 -1.38 -21.72 -6.24
CA TYR A 158 -2.19 -22.41 -5.26
C TYR A 158 -2.27 -23.93 -5.54
N GLY A 159 -2.18 -24.36 -6.80
CA GLY A 159 -2.07 -25.78 -7.16
C GLY A 159 -0.88 -26.48 -6.52
N ARG A 160 0.27 -25.81 -6.42
CA ARG A 160 1.46 -26.36 -5.72
C ARG A 160 1.21 -26.57 -4.23
N PHE A 161 0.44 -25.67 -3.60
CA PHE A 161 0.01 -25.85 -2.22
C PHE A 161 -0.90 -27.07 -2.06
N LEU A 162 -1.85 -27.28 -2.98
CA LEU A 162 -2.69 -28.48 -2.98
C LEU A 162 -1.91 -29.77 -3.16
N ASP A 163 -0.90 -29.76 -4.03
CA ASP A 163 -0.03 -30.92 -4.24
C ASP A 163 0.83 -31.21 -3.02
N ALA A 164 1.33 -30.17 -2.35
CA ALA A 164 2.04 -30.32 -1.08
C ALA A 164 1.14 -30.93 0.00
N ILE A 165 -0.13 -30.52 0.08
CA ILE A 165 -1.12 -31.12 1.00
C ILE A 165 -1.35 -32.60 0.65
N ARG A 166 -1.58 -32.92 -0.62
CA ARG A 166 -1.78 -34.31 -1.08
C ARG A 166 -0.57 -35.20 -0.73
N GLY A 167 0.64 -34.64 -0.79
CA GLY A 167 1.88 -35.33 -0.43
C GLY A 167 2.02 -35.70 1.05
N LEU A 168 1.25 -35.09 1.96
CA LEU A 168 1.27 -35.40 3.40
C LEU A 168 0.56 -36.72 3.74
N GLY A 169 -0.29 -37.23 2.86
CA GLY A 169 -1.11 -38.42 3.09
C GLY A 169 -2.35 -38.17 3.97
N GLU A 170 -3.25 -39.17 4.04
CA GLU A 170 -4.54 -39.07 4.73
C GLU A 170 -4.46 -39.20 6.27
N THR A 171 -3.27 -39.40 6.82
CA THR A 171 -3.09 -39.79 8.23
C THR A 171 -3.15 -38.63 9.22
N GLU A 172 -2.99 -37.38 8.75
CA GLU A 172 -3.06 -36.19 9.59
C GLU A 172 -4.33 -35.39 9.26
N PRO A 173 -5.23 -35.14 10.24
CA PRO A 173 -6.44 -34.37 9.98
C PRO A 173 -6.14 -32.90 9.62
N PHE A 174 -4.95 -32.40 9.99
CA PHE A 174 -4.56 -31.01 9.75
C PHE A 174 -3.17 -30.88 9.14
N THR A 175 -3.05 -30.06 8.10
CA THR A 175 -1.77 -29.67 7.50
C THR A 175 -0.90 -28.90 8.49
N PRO A 176 0.45 -28.94 8.33
CA PRO A 176 1.38 -28.15 9.13
C PRO A 176 1.14 -26.63 9.08
N TRP A 177 0.39 -26.18 8.07
CA TRP A 177 0.12 -24.77 7.82
C TRP A 177 -1.17 -24.26 8.47
N CYS A 178 -1.88 -25.10 9.23
CA CYS A 178 -3.06 -24.70 9.99
C CYS A 178 -2.73 -24.43 11.46
N GLY A 179 -3.12 -23.25 11.94
CA GLY A 179 -3.10 -22.86 13.35
C GLY A 179 -4.45 -23.13 13.99
N ASP A 180 -4.64 -22.68 15.22
CA ASP A 180 -5.80 -23.04 16.04
C ASP A 180 -7.13 -22.56 15.42
N GLU A 181 -7.17 -21.32 14.91
CA GLU A 181 -8.39 -20.78 14.29
C GLU A 181 -8.81 -21.55 13.04
N GLU A 182 -7.84 -21.94 12.20
CA GLU A 182 -8.13 -22.76 11.01
C GLU A 182 -8.58 -24.18 11.40
N ARG A 183 -8.01 -24.75 12.47
CA ARG A 183 -8.39 -26.08 12.96
C ARG A 183 -9.81 -26.08 13.52
N ASP A 184 -10.18 -25.06 14.27
CA ASP A 184 -11.51 -24.89 14.85
C ASP A 184 -12.57 -24.61 13.77
N ALA A 185 -12.22 -23.81 12.76
CA ALA A 185 -13.12 -23.49 11.64
C ALA A 185 -13.31 -24.67 10.66
N HIS A 186 -12.36 -25.61 10.62
CA HIS A 186 -12.39 -26.76 9.72
C HIS A 186 -12.33 -28.11 10.48
N PRO A 187 -13.38 -28.47 11.25
CA PRO A 187 -13.38 -29.65 12.12
C PRO A 187 -13.30 -31.00 11.38
N ALA A 188 -13.41 -31.01 10.05
CA ALA A 188 -13.31 -32.19 9.21
C ALA A 188 -12.05 -32.18 8.30
N GLY A 189 -11.07 -31.36 8.64
CA GLY A 189 -9.72 -31.37 8.06
C GLY A 189 -9.36 -30.12 7.26
N CYS A 190 -8.04 -29.89 7.11
CA CYS A 190 -7.48 -28.57 6.80
C CYS A 190 -7.94 -27.87 5.51
N PRO A 191 -7.85 -26.52 5.50
CA PRO A 191 -7.88 -25.71 4.29
C PRO A 191 -6.97 -26.23 3.18
N GLY A 192 -7.44 -26.11 1.94
CA GLY A 192 -6.79 -26.62 0.74
C GLY A 192 -7.80 -26.65 -0.38
N HIS A 193 -8.69 -27.63 -0.40
CA HIS A 193 -9.76 -27.68 -1.39
C HIS A 193 -10.79 -28.70 -0.90
N ARG A 194 -12.02 -28.27 -0.60
CA ARG A 194 -13.15 -29.20 -0.50
C ARG A 194 -13.92 -29.10 -1.82
N PRO A 195 -14.30 -30.23 -2.45
CA PRO A 195 -15.25 -30.17 -3.55
C PRO A 195 -16.51 -29.41 -3.11
N SER A 196 -17.24 -28.86 -4.09
CA SER A 196 -18.56 -28.24 -3.86
C SER A 196 -19.45 -29.10 -2.95
N GLU A 197 -20.51 -28.54 -2.37
CA GLU A 197 -21.47 -29.29 -1.52
C GLU A 197 -21.99 -30.59 -2.19
N ASN A 198 -21.89 -30.70 -3.52
CA ASN A 198 -22.30 -31.83 -4.34
C ASN A 198 -21.17 -32.84 -4.63
N GLY A 199 -19.95 -32.63 -4.12
CA GLY A 199 -18.79 -33.48 -4.38
C GLY A 199 -18.04 -33.21 -5.68
N GLU A 200 -18.44 -32.22 -6.49
CA GLU A 200 -17.67 -31.85 -7.70
C GLU A 200 -16.42 -31.04 -7.33
N ASP A 201 -15.26 -31.53 -7.78
CA ASP A 201 -14.01 -30.79 -7.80
C ASP A 201 -14.06 -29.76 -8.94
N LEU A 202 -14.17 -28.48 -8.59
CA LEU A 202 -14.20 -27.38 -9.57
C LEU A 202 -12.79 -26.91 -9.95
N TRP A 203 -11.76 -27.39 -9.26
CA TRP A 203 -10.37 -27.03 -9.53
C TRP A 203 -9.91 -27.33 -10.97
N PRO A 204 -10.22 -28.51 -11.58
CA PRO A 204 -9.87 -28.79 -12.97
C PRO A 204 -10.44 -27.74 -13.94
N ARG A 205 -11.71 -27.35 -13.75
CA ARG A 205 -12.38 -26.33 -14.62
C ARG A 205 -11.75 -24.94 -14.51
N LEU A 206 -11.21 -24.58 -13.35
CA LEU A 206 -10.52 -23.30 -13.12
C LEU A 206 -9.08 -23.31 -13.63
N SER A 207 -8.43 -24.48 -13.64
CA SER A 207 -7.04 -24.66 -14.07
C SER A 207 -6.82 -24.66 -15.58
N GLU A 208 -7.89 -24.84 -16.37
CA GLU A 208 -7.82 -24.87 -17.83
C GLU A 208 -7.63 -23.47 -18.47
N GLY A 209 -7.93 -22.38 -17.74
CA GLY A 209 -7.77 -21.00 -18.22
C GLY A 209 -6.33 -20.49 -18.14
N HIS A 210 -5.81 -19.92 -19.24
CA HIS A 210 -4.47 -19.29 -19.33
C HIS A 210 -3.32 -20.09 -18.67
N ALA A 211 -3.32 -21.42 -18.78
CA ALA A 211 -2.33 -22.30 -18.13
C ALA A 211 -2.19 -22.08 -16.60
N GLY A 212 -3.30 -21.77 -15.92
CA GLY A 212 -3.34 -21.50 -14.49
C GLY A 212 -2.84 -20.11 -14.08
N GLN A 213 -2.57 -19.22 -15.03
CA GLN A 213 -2.18 -17.81 -14.81
C GLN A 213 -3.41 -16.89 -14.72
N VAL A 214 -4.44 -17.35 -14.02
CA VAL A 214 -5.62 -16.57 -13.62
C VAL A 214 -5.73 -16.56 -12.11
N ALA A 215 -6.42 -15.58 -11.55
CA ALA A 215 -6.63 -15.48 -10.11
C ALA A 215 -7.34 -16.72 -9.54
N VAL A 216 -6.85 -17.23 -8.41
CA VAL A 216 -7.48 -18.31 -7.66
C VAL A 216 -8.84 -17.86 -7.11
N ARG A 217 -9.80 -18.79 -7.06
CA ARG A 217 -11.19 -18.57 -6.63
C ARG A 217 -11.66 -19.70 -5.72
N PHE A 218 -12.82 -19.53 -5.08
CA PHE A 218 -13.41 -20.53 -4.19
C PHE A 218 -12.52 -20.90 -2.99
N VAL A 219 -11.77 -19.92 -2.50
CA VAL A 219 -10.89 -20.04 -1.33
C VAL A 219 -11.46 -19.24 -0.17
N THR A 220 -11.47 -19.85 1.01
CA THR A 220 -11.83 -19.19 2.27
C THR A 220 -10.70 -18.30 2.75
N TRP A 221 -10.98 -17.47 3.75
CA TRP A 221 -9.94 -16.71 4.43
C TRP A 221 -8.91 -17.63 5.09
N TYR A 222 -9.36 -18.74 5.68
CA TYR A 222 -8.51 -19.74 6.31
C TYR A 222 -7.60 -20.47 5.31
N ASP A 223 -8.12 -20.76 4.10
CA ASP A 223 -7.33 -21.28 2.98
C ASP A 223 -6.18 -20.34 2.62
N ALA A 224 -6.49 -19.04 2.53
CA ALA A 224 -5.53 -18.02 2.16
C ALA A 224 -4.43 -17.86 3.23
N VAL A 225 -4.78 -17.90 4.52
CA VAL A 225 -3.81 -17.86 5.63
C VAL A 225 -2.91 -19.10 5.65
N ALA A 226 -3.48 -20.29 5.45
CA ALA A 226 -2.70 -21.53 5.37
C ALA A 226 -1.73 -21.50 4.18
N TYR A 227 -2.18 -21.00 3.02
CA TYR A 227 -1.31 -20.80 1.86
C TYR A 227 -0.14 -19.87 2.19
N CYS A 228 -0.37 -18.74 2.87
CA CYS A 228 0.70 -17.82 3.25
C CYS A 228 1.76 -18.47 4.15
N ARG A 229 1.36 -19.38 5.06
CA ARG A 229 2.30 -20.15 5.87
C ARG A 229 3.08 -21.17 5.03
N PHE A 230 2.43 -21.85 4.09
CA PHE A 230 3.10 -22.71 3.12
C PHE A 230 4.14 -21.96 2.29
N ALA A 231 3.76 -20.82 1.71
CA ALA A 231 4.65 -19.99 0.91
C ALA A 231 5.84 -19.44 1.73
N SER A 232 5.62 -19.17 3.02
CA SER A 232 6.70 -18.81 3.95
C SER A 232 7.68 -19.96 4.14
N ASP A 233 7.21 -21.17 4.40
CA ASP A 233 8.08 -22.33 4.56
C ASP A 233 8.88 -22.62 3.28
N GLU A 234 8.25 -22.54 2.11
CA GLU A 234 8.92 -22.71 0.82
C GLU A 234 10.00 -21.65 0.60
N ALA A 235 9.69 -20.38 0.89
CA ALA A 235 10.67 -19.31 0.79
C ALA A 235 11.87 -19.52 1.71
N GLN A 236 11.68 -20.22 2.83
CA GLN A 236 12.74 -20.51 3.79
C GLN A 236 13.59 -21.68 3.29
N ARG A 237 12.97 -22.71 2.71
CA ARG A 237 13.68 -23.83 2.07
C ARG A 237 14.54 -23.37 0.88
N ASP A 238 14.03 -22.42 0.10
CA ASP A 238 14.71 -21.90 -1.10
C ASP A 238 15.68 -20.75 -0.80
N GLY A 239 15.86 -20.36 0.46
CA GLY A 239 16.78 -19.30 0.87
C GLY A 239 16.33 -17.86 0.55
N ARG A 240 15.07 -17.66 0.11
CA ARG A 240 14.49 -16.32 -0.11
C ARG A 240 14.29 -15.55 1.20
N ASN A 241 14.12 -16.27 2.31
CA ASN A 241 13.97 -15.71 3.66
C ASN A 241 12.84 -14.65 3.74
N LEU A 242 11.67 -15.00 3.23
CA LEU A 242 10.48 -14.15 3.18
C LEU A 242 9.35 -14.76 3.99
N LYS A 243 8.71 -13.94 4.81
CA LYS A 243 7.45 -14.27 5.47
C LYS A 243 6.30 -13.80 4.59
N TYR A 244 5.46 -14.72 4.14
CA TYR A 244 4.22 -14.40 3.42
C TYR A 244 3.04 -14.33 4.40
N ARG A 245 2.13 -13.42 4.13
CA ARG A 245 0.88 -13.18 4.88
C ARG A 245 -0.17 -12.56 3.98
N LEU A 246 -1.41 -12.45 4.44
CA LEU A 246 -2.37 -11.56 3.80
C LEU A 246 -1.94 -10.10 4.02
N PRO A 247 -2.16 -9.20 3.06
CA PRO A 247 -2.02 -7.77 3.31
C PRO A 247 -3.05 -7.36 4.37
N THR A 248 -2.75 -6.31 5.13
CA THR A 248 -3.76 -5.58 5.87
C THR A 248 -4.61 -4.74 4.92
N GLU A 249 -5.77 -4.30 5.37
CA GLU A 249 -6.63 -3.40 4.62
C GLU A 249 -5.88 -2.11 4.22
N LEU A 250 -5.13 -1.51 5.15
CA LEU A 250 -4.38 -0.28 4.87
C LEU A 250 -3.25 -0.50 3.86
N GLU A 251 -2.51 -1.61 3.99
CA GLU A 251 -1.48 -1.99 3.01
C GLU A 251 -2.09 -2.21 1.62
N TRP A 252 -3.23 -2.91 1.55
CA TRP A 252 -3.93 -3.14 0.29
C TRP A 252 -4.38 -1.82 -0.35
N GLN A 253 -5.03 -0.94 0.43
CA GLN A 253 -5.49 0.35 -0.07
C GLN A 253 -4.34 1.21 -0.59
N LYS A 254 -3.24 1.31 0.18
CA LYS A 254 -2.06 2.07 -0.24
C LYS A 254 -1.49 1.50 -1.54
N ALA A 255 -1.32 0.18 -1.63
CA ALA A 255 -0.78 -0.46 -2.82
C ALA A 255 -1.69 -0.28 -4.05
N ALA A 256 -3.01 -0.40 -3.88
CA ALA A 256 -4.00 -0.30 -4.95
C ALA A 256 -4.28 1.13 -5.42
N ARG A 257 -4.14 2.13 -4.54
CA ARG A 257 -4.57 3.52 -4.80
C ARG A 257 -3.43 4.52 -4.80
N GLY A 258 -2.25 4.17 -4.31
CA GLY A 258 -1.20 5.16 -4.08
C GLY A 258 -1.49 6.01 -2.85
N VAL A 259 -1.06 7.28 -2.89
CA VAL A 259 -1.07 8.16 -1.71
C VAL A 259 -2.07 9.33 -1.77
N ASP A 260 -2.75 9.50 -2.90
CA ASP A 260 -3.58 10.67 -3.20
C ASP A 260 -5.07 10.48 -2.93
N GLY A 261 -5.47 9.31 -2.43
CA GLY A 261 -6.86 8.98 -2.12
C GLY A 261 -7.73 8.72 -3.34
N ARG A 262 -7.16 8.47 -4.53
CA ARG A 262 -7.93 8.15 -5.74
C ARG A 262 -8.92 6.98 -5.52
N PRO A 263 -10.14 7.03 -6.08
CA PRO A 263 -11.13 5.96 -5.96
C PRO A 263 -10.80 4.71 -6.81
N PHE A 264 -10.03 4.86 -7.89
CA PHE A 264 -9.67 3.77 -8.82
C PHE A 264 -8.15 3.68 -8.99
N PRO A 265 -7.58 2.52 -9.40
CA PRO A 265 -6.13 2.38 -9.57
C PRO A 265 -5.55 3.41 -10.55
N TRP A 266 -6.28 3.67 -11.65
CA TRP A 266 -5.88 4.55 -12.73
C TRP A 266 -6.13 6.04 -12.47
N GLY A 267 -6.84 6.43 -11.41
CA GLY A 267 -7.03 7.83 -11.04
C GLY A 267 -8.41 8.18 -10.49
N PHE A 268 -8.77 9.46 -10.65
CA PHE A 268 -10.02 10.04 -10.14
C PHE A 268 -11.20 9.92 -11.11
N ASP A 269 -10.92 9.73 -12.40
CA ASP A 269 -11.95 9.52 -13.40
C ASP A 269 -12.29 8.03 -13.50
N GLN A 270 -13.59 7.73 -13.44
CA GLN A 270 -14.11 6.38 -13.64
C GLN A 270 -13.79 5.87 -15.06
N GLY A 271 -13.84 6.76 -16.07
CA GLY A 271 -13.66 6.43 -17.48
C GLY A 271 -14.63 5.36 -18.02
N ASP A 272 -14.44 4.94 -19.28
CA ASP A 272 -15.18 3.83 -19.92
C ASP A 272 -14.64 2.44 -19.52
N VAL A 273 -13.98 2.33 -18.35
CA VAL A 273 -13.25 1.12 -17.93
C VAL A 273 -14.17 -0.10 -17.78
N GLN A 274 -15.48 0.13 -17.69
CA GLN A 274 -16.55 -0.88 -17.72
C GLN A 274 -16.45 -1.86 -18.89
N GLN A 275 -15.94 -1.45 -20.06
CA GLN A 275 -15.82 -2.34 -21.23
C GLN A 275 -14.46 -3.01 -21.39
N ARG A 276 -13.45 -2.59 -20.62
CA ARG A 276 -12.06 -3.03 -20.87
C ARG A 276 -11.65 -4.26 -20.07
N VAL A 277 -12.39 -4.72 -19.06
CA VAL A 277 -11.82 -5.69 -18.08
C VAL A 277 -12.73 -6.89 -17.76
N LEU A 278 -13.90 -7.01 -18.38
CA LEU A 278 -14.92 -7.97 -17.92
C LEU A 278 -15.03 -9.21 -18.82
N ASP A 279 -13.98 -10.03 -18.90
CA ASP A 279 -14.04 -11.35 -19.52
C ASP A 279 -14.33 -12.46 -18.48
N GLY A 280 -15.51 -12.42 -17.86
CA GLY A 280 -16.01 -13.47 -16.95
C GLY A 280 -15.09 -13.83 -15.77
N GLY A 281 -14.17 -12.94 -15.39
CA GLY A 281 -13.15 -13.15 -14.37
C GLY A 281 -11.90 -13.91 -14.82
N ASN A 282 -11.85 -14.44 -16.03
CA ASN A 282 -10.75 -15.24 -16.57
C ASN A 282 -9.61 -14.39 -17.15
N LEU A 283 -9.21 -13.34 -16.44
CA LEU A 283 -8.14 -12.46 -16.89
C LEU A 283 -6.77 -13.12 -16.63
N ALA A 284 -5.91 -13.11 -17.64
CA ALA A 284 -4.49 -13.38 -17.45
C ALA A 284 -3.92 -12.36 -16.44
N LEU A 285 -3.10 -12.81 -15.48
CA LEU A 285 -2.65 -12.01 -14.34
C LEU A 285 -1.85 -10.73 -14.67
N ASP A 286 -1.34 -10.61 -15.89
CA ASP A 286 -0.60 -9.45 -16.40
C ASP A 286 -1.37 -8.66 -17.48
N SER A 287 -2.65 -8.97 -17.66
CA SER A 287 -3.51 -8.29 -18.63
C SER A 287 -3.79 -6.84 -18.21
N HIS A 288 -4.16 -6.00 -19.19
CA HIS A 288 -4.52 -4.59 -18.97
C HIS A 288 -3.46 -3.77 -18.19
N PRO A 289 -2.17 -3.77 -18.60
CA PRO A 289 -1.10 -3.06 -17.90
C PRO A 289 -1.31 -1.53 -17.79
N GLN A 290 -2.18 -0.96 -18.62
CA GLN A 290 -2.61 0.44 -18.56
C GLN A 290 -3.52 0.77 -17.38
N LEU A 291 -4.07 -0.25 -16.69
CA LEU A 291 -4.98 -0.10 -15.54
C LEU A 291 -4.30 -0.41 -14.21
N ARG A 292 -2.98 -0.57 -14.21
CA ARG A 292 -2.23 -0.85 -12.99
C ARG A 292 -2.37 0.26 -11.96
N SER A 293 -2.28 -0.11 -10.70
CA SER A 293 -2.18 0.85 -9.60
C SER A 293 -0.94 1.74 -9.76
N PRO A 294 -0.85 2.85 -9.00
CA PRO A 294 0.32 3.74 -9.06
C PRO A 294 1.65 3.05 -8.73
N TYR A 295 1.61 2.00 -7.90
CA TYR A 295 2.77 1.18 -7.56
C TYR A 295 2.97 -0.01 -8.52
N GLY A 296 2.02 -0.27 -9.42
CA GLY A 296 2.12 -1.28 -10.47
C GLY A 296 1.29 -2.55 -10.25
N LEU A 297 0.33 -2.56 -9.32
CA LEU A 297 -0.50 -3.74 -9.08
C LEU A 297 -1.51 -3.94 -10.21
N PHE A 298 -1.70 -5.18 -10.63
CA PHE A 298 -2.71 -5.59 -11.59
C PHE A 298 -4.05 -5.89 -10.90
N HIS A 299 -5.12 -5.66 -11.67
CA HIS A 299 -6.51 -6.05 -11.39
C HIS A 299 -7.11 -5.67 -10.04
N CYS A 300 -6.56 -4.64 -9.39
CA CYS A 300 -7.13 -4.07 -8.17
C CYS A 300 -8.57 -3.59 -8.45
N GLY A 301 -9.53 -4.42 -8.05
CA GLY A 301 -10.95 -4.17 -8.26
C GLY A 301 -11.48 -4.51 -9.66
N SER A 302 -10.95 -5.52 -10.34
CA SER A 302 -11.49 -5.93 -11.63
C SER A 302 -11.52 -7.44 -11.91
N ALA A 303 -10.77 -8.25 -11.15
CA ALA A 303 -10.87 -9.71 -11.22
C ALA A 303 -11.67 -10.22 -10.02
N VAL A 304 -11.01 -10.58 -8.93
CA VAL A 304 -11.65 -11.08 -7.71
C VAL A 304 -11.67 -10.02 -6.62
N ALA A 305 -12.62 -10.12 -5.70
CA ALA A 305 -12.48 -9.48 -4.41
C ALA A 305 -11.48 -10.26 -3.57
N GLU A 306 -10.72 -9.57 -2.73
CA GLU A 306 -9.49 -10.09 -2.14
C GLU A 306 -9.56 -10.12 -0.61
N TRP A 307 -9.32 -11.30 -0.03
CA TRP A 307 -9.17 -11.45 1.42
C TRP A 307 -7.99 -10.63 1.94
N VAL A 308 -8.21 -9.90 3.04
CA VAL A 308 -7.16 -9.22 3.81
C VAL A 308 -7.12 -9.73 5.25
N ALA A 309 -6.06 -9.40 5.99
CA ALA A 309 -5.84 -9.91 7.35
C ALA A 309 -6.89 -9.39 8.37
N ASP A 310 -7.40 -8.18 8.15
CA ASP A 310 -8.25 -7.45 9.08
C ASP A 310 -9.61 -8.14 9.32
N SER A 311 -10.13 -8.00 10.54
CA SER A 311 -11.46 -8.45 10.93
C SER A 311 -12.49 -7.32 10.84
N GLU A 312 -13.73 -7.65 10.51
CA GLU A 312 -14.88 -6.74 10.66
C GLU A 312 -15.77 -7.23 11.81
N GLY A 313 -15.69 -6.56 12.95
CA GLY A 313 -16.31 -7.05 14.18
C GLY A 313 -15.71 -8.40 14.61
N ARG A 314 -16.52 -9.22 15.30
CA ARG A 314 -16.02 -10.46 15.94
C ARG A 314 -15.99 -11.67 15.02
N PHE A 315 -16.80 -11.69 13.96
CA PHE A 315 -17.10 -12.92 13.22
C PHE A 315 -16.88 -12.81 11.70
N ARG A 316 -16.46 -11.65 11.20
CA ARG A 316 -16.24 -11.43 9.77
C ARG A 316 -14.80 -11.03 9.48
N ARG A 317 -14.33 -11.34 8.29
CA ARG A 317 -13.04 -10.90 7.76
C ARG A 317 -13.24 -9.89 6.65
N ARG A 318 -12.35 -8.90 6.57
CA ARG A 318 -12.45 -7.86 5.55
C ARG A 318 -12.05 -8.43 4.19
N VAL A 319 -12.77 -7.99 3.18
CA VAL A 319 -12.52 -8.23 1.77
C VAL A 319 -12.41 -6.88 1.07
N MET A 320 -11.37 -6.73 0.25
CA MET A 320 -11.07 -5.50 -0.47
C MET A 320 -11.26 -5.68 -1.98
N GLY A 321 -11.46 -4.57 -2.67
CA GLY A 321 -11.69 -4.56 -4.11
C GLY A 321 -13.12 -4.96 -4.46
N THR A 322 -13.28 -5.46 -5.67
CA THR A 322 -14.57 -5.76 -6.31
C THR A 322 -14.33 -6.76 -7.42
N THR A 323 -15.41 -7.28 -7.98
CA THR A 323 -15.41 -8.42 -8.88
C THR A 323 -15.75 -8.03 -10.30
N TRP A 324 -15.52 -8.95 -11.24
CA TRP A 324 -15.86 -8.76 -12.65
C TRP A 324 -17.36 -8.62 -12.94
N ASP A 325 -18.25 -9.01 -12.02
CA ASP A 325 -19.71 -8.95 -12.23
C ASP A 325 -20.36 -7.71 -11.61
N LEU A 326 -19.62 -6.92 -10.83
CA LEU A 326 -20.12 -5.72 -10.19
C LEU A 326 -20.02 -4.50 -11.11
N HIS A 327 -21.07 -3.68 -11.10
CA HIS A 327 -21.13 -2.43 -11.85
C HIS A 327 -20.09 -1.41 -11.33
N THR A 328 -19.58 -0.59 -12.26
CA THR A 328 -18.46 0.34 -12.02
C THR A 328 -18.76 1.44 -11.00
N ASP A 329 -20.04 1.74 -10.75
CA ASP A 329 -20.51 2.63 -9.68
C ASP A 329 -20.23 2.10 -8.27
N ARG A 330 -19.77 0.84 -8.15
CA ARG A 330 -19.43 0.18 -6.88
C ARG A 330 -17.95 -0.15 -6.75
N ILE A 331 -17.12 0.15 -7.76
CA ILE A 331 -15.67 -0.12 -7.74
C ILE A 331 -14.95 1.00 -7.00
N HIS A 332 -15.18 1.12 -5.70
CA HIS A 332 -14.47 2.08 -4.86
C HIS A 332 -13.43 1.36 -4.02
N LEU A 333 -12.16 1.54 -4.36
CA LEU A 333 -11.03 0.89 -3.66
C LEU A 333 -10.85 1.35 -2.21
N GLY A 334 -11.55 2.40 -1.79
CA GLY A 334 -11.53 2.90 -0.42
C GLY A 334 -12.56 2.22 0.51
N TYR A 335 -13.34 1.27 0.01
CA TYR A 335 -14.34 0.55 0.79
C TYR A 335 -14.05 -0.95 0.78
N GLY A 336 -14.18 -1.57 1.95
CA GLY A 336 -14.16 -3.02 2.10
C GLY A 336 -15.44 -3.48 2.78
N VAL A 337 -15.78 -4.75 2.58
CA VAL A 337 -16.91 -5.41 3.24
C VAL A 337 -16.40 -6.49 4.18
N GLY A 338 -17.07 -6.71 5.29
CA GLY A 338 -16.88 -7.94 6.05
C GLY A 338 -17.50 -9.10 5.30
N GLU A 339 -16.90 -10.28 5.35
CA GLU A 339 -17.49 -11.53 4.88
C GLU A 339 -17.29 -12.65 5.89
N ASN A 340 -18.11 -13.70 5.79
CA ASN A 340 -17.92 -14.90 6.58
C ASN A 340 -16.57 -15.53 6.21
N PRO A 341 -15.63 -15.73 7.16
CA PRO A 341 -14.30 -16.25 6.84
C PRO A 341 -14.31 -17.64 6.20
N GLY A 342 -15.36 -18.44 6.40
CA GLY A 342 -15.55 -19.74 5.77
C GLY A 342 -16.27 -19.69 4.41
N GLU A 343 -16.64 -18.51 3.92
CA GLU A 343 -17.31 -18.34 2.63
C GLU A 343 -16.37 -18.73 1.48
N ARG A 344 -16.94 -19.41 0.48
CA ARG A 344 -16.27 -19.75 -0.78
C ARG A 344 -17.12 -19.28 -1.92
N SER A 345 -16.58 -18.36 -2.70
CA SER A 345 -17.28 -17.83 -3.87
C SER A 345 -16.36 -17.84 -5.07
N VAL A 346 -16.97 -17.93 -6.26
CA VAL A 346 -16.27 -17.69 -7.52
C VAL A 346 -15.60 -16.32 -7.48
N PHE A 347 -16.22 -15.35 -6.82
CA PHE A 347 -15.79 -13.96 -6.73
C PHE A 347 -14.66 -13.68 -5.74
N LEU A 348 -14.29 -14.66 -4.91
CA LEU A 348 -13.35 -14.45 -3.80
C LEU A 348 -12.02 -15.16 -4.06
N GLY A 349 -10.95 -14.37 -4.03
CA GLY A 349 -9.57 -14.82 -4.06
C GLY A 349 -8.73 -14.00 -3.08
N PHE A 350 -7.44 -13.88 -3.34
CA PHE A 350 -6.54 -13.06 -2.53
C PHE A 350 -5.23 -12.79 -3.26
N ARG A 351 -4.47 -11.82 -2.74
CA ARG A 351 -3.04 -11.66 -3.03
C ARG A 351 -2.25 -11.76 -1.74
N VAL A 352 -0.94 -11.97 -1.88
CA VAL A 352 -0.04 -12.09 -0.73
C VAL A 352 0.70 -10.78 -0.47
N ALA A 353 0.92 -10.46 0.79
CA ALA A 353 1.96 -9.56 1.25
C ALA A 353 3.16 -10.37 1.76
N ALA A 354 4.34 -9.75 1.76
CA ALA A 354 5.54 -10.35 2.30
C ALA A 354 6.45 -9.33 2.99
N GLU A 355 7.25 -9.83 3.91
CA GLU A 355 8.26 -9.08 4.65
C GLU A 355 9.52 -9.94 4.83
N PRO A 356 10.71 -9.32 4.99
CA PRO A 356 11.91 -10.07 5.33
C PRO A 356 11.68 -10.90 6.59
N TRP A 357 11.99 -12.20 6.54
CA TRP A 357 11.93 -13.04 7.73
C TRP A 357 13.14 -12.77 8.60
N HIS A 358 12.94 -12.08 9.73
CA HIS A 358 13.95 -12.00 10.78
C HIS A 358 13.65 -13.12 11.78
N ARG A 359 14.51 -14.14 11.84
CA ARG A 359 14.45 -15.11 12.94
C ARG A 359 14.70 -14.31 14.23
N PRO A 360 13.81 -14.33 15.23
CA PRO A 360 14.18 -13.80 16.54
C PRO A 360 15.44 -14.56 17.00
N LEU A 361 16.48 -13.79 17.34
CA LEU A 361 17.76 -14.29 17.82
C LEU A 361 17.61 -15.09 19.11
#